data_AF-A0A177QG32-F1
#
_entry.id   AF-A0A177QG32-F1
#
_cell.length_a   1.000
_cell.length_b   1.000
_cell.length_c   1.000
_cell.angle_alpha   90.00
_cell.angle_beta   90.00
_cell.angle_gamma   90.00
#
_symmetry.space_group_name_H-M   'P 1'
#
loop_
_entity.id
_entity.type
_entity.pdbx_description
1 polymer ?
#
loop_
_entity_poly.entity_id
_entity_poly.type
_entity_poly.pdbx_seq_one_letter_code
_entity_poly.pdbx_strand_id
1 'polypeptide(L)'
;MFGTEYKWLALESLPNWEVALRSGYTNQQGQMPDMTFDPGIPSSDLNIVGGGLGLLCKEQGLLLGLMRCGDLGVGSLKPKAIGVDLSFQAALYEDRTVSGNRNPTVDGTYRTTLYLGSG
;
A
#
# COMPACT_ATOMS: atom_id res chain seq x y z
N MET A 1 8.21 10.94 5.96
CA MET A 1 6.91 10.35 5.58
C MET A 1 5.80 11.27 6.07
N PHE A 2 4.77 11.46 5.24
CA PHE A 2 3.52 12.10 5.65
C PHE A 2 2.33 11.32 5.11
N GLY A 3 1.21 11.35 5.83
CA GLY A 3 0.00 10.64 5.43
C GLY A 3 -1.23 11.19 6.11
N THR A 4 -2.39 10.89 5.53
CA THR A 4 -3.70 11.29 6.04
C THR A 4 -4.70 10.16 5.89
N GLU A 5 -5.69 10.14 6.77
CA GLU A 5 -6.85 9.27 6.73
C GLU A 5 -8.12 10.12 6.83
N TYR A 6 -9.09 9.81 5.99
CA TYR A 6 -10.45 10.31 6.12
C TYR A 6 -11.40 9.13 6.31
N LYS A 7 -12.26 9.19 7.33
CA LYS A 7 -13.15 8.09 7.69
C LYS A 7 -14.61 8.53 7.68
N TRP A 8 -15.42 7.82 6.91
CA TRP A 8 -16.88 7.87 6.99
C TRP A 8 -17.35 6.78 7.96
N LEU A 9 -17.87 7.19 9.12
CA LEU A 9 -18.41 6.28 10.14
C LEU A 9 -19.80 5.75 9.79
N ALA A 10 -20.52 6.47 8.93
CA ALA A 10 -21.80 6.06 8.37
C ALA A 10 -21.92 6.65 6.98
N LEU A 11 -22.16 5.80 5.99
CA LEU A 11 -22.41 6.19 4.61
C LEU A 11 -23.84 5.78 4.24
N GLU A 12 -24.66 6.72 3.76
CA GLU A 12 -26.07 6.42 3.44
C GLU A 12 -26.20 5.34 2.36
N SER A 13 -25.26 5.30 1.40
CA SER A 13 -25.20 4.31 0.32
C SER A 13 -24.67 2.93 0.77
N LEU A 14 -23.98 2.85 1.92
CA LEU A 14 -23.51 1.60 2.52
C LEU A 14 -23.84 1.59 4.03
N PRO A 15 -25.11 1.39 4.40
CA PRO A 15 -25.50 1.31 5.80
C PRO A 15 -24.79 0.15 6.51
N ASN A 16 -24.40 0.38 7.76
CA ASN A 16 -23.64 -0.57 8.59
C ASN A 16 -22.22 -0.89 8.07
N TRP A 17 -21.69 -0.06 7.18
CA TRP A 17 -20.27 -0.05 6.82
C TRP A 17 -19.61 1.24 7.29
N GLU A 18 -18.37 1.12 7.77
CA GLU A 18 -17.45 2.25 7.87
C GLU A 18 -16.48 2.17 6.69
N VAL A 19 -16.18 3.31 6.10
CA VAL A 19 -15.24 3.43 4.97
C VAL A 19 -14.12 4.37 5.38
N ALA A 20 -12.88 3.99 5.13
CA ALA A 20 -11.69 4.81 5.37
C ALA A 20 -10.90 4.96 4.07
N LEU A 21 -10.59 6.20 3.69
CA LEU A 21 -9.68 6.51 2.59
C LEU A 21 -8.36 7.01 3.18
N ARG A 22 -7.26 6.45 2.69
CA ARG A 22 -5.90 6.80 3.10
C ARG A 22 -5.10 7.29 1.91
N SER A 23 -4.24 8.26 2.15
CA SER A 23 -3.18 8.62 1.20
C SER A 23 -1.90 8.94 1.95
N GLY A 24 -0.77 8.74 1.28
CA GLY A 24 0.53 9.00 1.88
C GLY A 24 1.61 9.25 0.84
N TYR A 25 2.68 9.86 1.32
CA TYR A 25 3.90 10.05 0.58
C TYR A 25 5.11 9.85 1.48
N THR A 26 6.13 9.24 0.88
CA THR A 26 7.42 9.00 1.49
C THR A 26 8.51 9.36 0.51
N ASN A 27 9.51 10.10 0.98
CA ASN A 27 10.77 10.30 0.28
C ASN A 27 11.87 9.54 1.04
N GLN A 28 12.74 8.84 0.32
CA GLN A 28 13.87 8.09 0.85
C GLN A 28 15.10 8.32 -0.02
N GLN A 29 16.26 8.49 0.60
CA GLN A 29 17.53 8.64 -0.11
C GLN A 29 18.13 7.28 -0.47
N GLY A 30 18.81 7.22 -1.62
CA GLY A 30 19.59 6.06 -2.06
C GLY A 30 20.67 5.71 -1.03
N GLN A 31 20.73 4.44 -0.63
CA GLN A 31 21.68 3.96 0.39
C GLN A 31 22.92 3.27 -0.20
N MET A 32 22.88 2.92 -1.49
CA MET A 32 23.95 2.15 -2.14
C MET A 32 24.85 3.07 -2.97
N PRO A 33 26.18 3.09 -2.76
CA PRO A 33 27.11 3.83 -3.61
C PRO A 33 27.33 3.13 -4.96
N ASP A 34 27.80 3.88 -5.96
CA ASP A 34 28.01 3.37 -7.32
C ASP A 34 28.97 2.16 -7.37
N MET A 35 30.04 2.19 -6.56
CA MET A 35 31.05 1.14 -6.48
C MET A 35 30.46 -0.25 -6.18
N THR A 36 29.36 -0.32 -5.43
CA THR A 36 28.72 -1.57 -5.00
C THR A 36 27.29 -1.72 -5.53
N PHE A 37 26.92 -0.94 -6.55
CA PHE A 37 25.60 -1.01 -7.15
C PHE A 37 25.30 -2.42 -7.70
N ASP A 38 24.13 -2.94 -7.37
CA ASP A 38 23.57 -4.20 -7.87
C ASP A 38 22.26 -3.91 -8.64
N PRO A 39 22.19 -4.19 -9.96
CA PRO A 39 20.98 -3.95 -10.75
C PRO A 39 19.78 -4.81 -10.34
N GLY A 40 19.98 -5.89 -9.56
CA GLY A 40 18.92 -6.71 -9.00
C GLY A 40 18.19 -6.06 -7.83
N ILE A 41 18.75 -4.99 -7.24
CA ILE A 41 18.15 -4.26 -6.11
C ILE A 41 18.02 -2.78 -6.51
N PRO A 42 16.81 -2.31 -6.82
CA PRO A 42 16.58 -0.90 -7.14
C PRO A 42 17.09 0.01 -6.02
N SER A 43 18.08 0.84 -6.32
CA SER A 43 18.62 1.82 -5.37
C SER A 43 18.90 3.15 -6.05
N SER A 44 18.05 4.11 -5.74
CA SER A 44 18.15 5.52 -6.10
C SER A 44 17.37 6.31 -5.05
N ASP A 45 17.41 7.63 -5.13
CA ASP A 45 16.45 8.45 -4.40
C ASP A 45 15.03 8.06 -4.86
N LEU A 46 14.14 7.93 -3.88
CA LEU A 46 12.88 7.23 -4.03
C LEU A 46 11.73 8.08 -3.50
N ASN A 47 10.74 8.29 -4.34
CA ASN A 47 9.48 8.93 -4.02
C ASN A 47 8.35 7.91 -4.09
N ILE A 48 7.77 7.57 -2.94
CA ILE A 48 6.62 6.67 -2.85
C ILE A 48 5.37 7.52 -2.68
N VAL A 49 4.42 7.40 -3.60
CA VAL A 49 3.07 7.95 -3.47
C VAL A 49 2.09 6.80 -3.41
N GLY A 50 1.14 6.86 -2.48
CA GLY A 50 0.25 5.73 -2.26
C GLY A 50 -1.08 6.11 -1.64
N GLY A 51 -2.00 5.16 -1.71
CA GLY A 51 -3.31 5.26 -1.08
C GLY A 51 -3.84 3.91 -0.67
N GLY A 52 -4.94 3.95 0.09
CA GLY A 52 -5.60 2.74 0.55
C GLY A 52 -7.07 2.97 0.88
N LEU A 53 -7.82 1.88 0.88
CA LEU A 53 -9.23 1.83 1.18
C LEU A 53 -9.46 0.81 2.29
N GLY A 54 -9.98 1.25 3.43
CA GLY A 54 -10.46 0.39 4.51
C GLY A 54 -11.98 0.28 4.45
N LEU A 55 -12.49 -0.95 4.52
CA LEU A 55 -13.91 -1.27 4.54
C LEU A 55 -14.19 -2.10 5.78
N LEU A 56 -15.02 -1.59 6.69
CA LEU A 56 -15.40 -2.30 7.92
C LEU A 56 -16.91 -2.57 7.92
N CYS A 57 -17.28 -3.82 7.71
CA CYS A 57 -18.65 -4.28 7.84
C CYS A 57 -19.00 -4.56 9.30
N LYS A 58 -19.99 -3.86 9.86
CA LYS A 58 -20.48 -4.09 11.22
C LYS A 58 -21.46 -5.26 11.27
N GLU A 59 -21.78 -5.72 12.48
CA GLU A 59 -22.67 -6.86 12.76
C GLU A 59 -23.95 -6.92 11.90
N GLN A 60 -24.65 -5.79 11.71
CA GLN A 60 -25.88 -5.70 10.91
C GLN A 60 -25.64 -5.46 9.41
N GLY A 61 -24.40 -5.25 8.99
CA GLY A 61 -24.02 -5.07 7.58
C GLY A 61 -24.01 -6.39 6.83
N LEU A 62 -24.30 -6.32 5.53
CA LEU A 62 -24.25 -7.48 4.64
C LEU A 62 -22.88 -7.55 3.96
N LEU A 63 -22.12 -8.60 4.25
CA LEU A 63 -20.87 -8.89 3.55
C LEU A 63 -21.17 -9.22 2.09
N LEU A 64 -20.73 -8.37 1.17
CA LEU A 64 -20.97 -8.51 -0.28
C LEU A 64 -22.45 -8.73 -0.66
N GLY A 65 -23.39 -8.30 0.19
CA GLY A 65 -24.82 -8.50 -0.01
C GLY A 65 -25.34 -9.91 0.28
N LEU A 66 -24.50 -10.85 0.74
CA LEU A 66 -24.85 -12.27 0.86
C LEU A 66 -25.28 -12.69 2.26
N MET A 67 -24.56 -12.25 3.29
CA MET A 67 -24.81 -12.64 4.68
C MET A 67 -24.44 -11.53 5.64
N ARG A 68 -25.06 -11.50 6.82
CA ARG A 68 -24.70 -10.53 7.85
C ARG A 68 -23.29 -10.80 8.37
N CYS A 69 -22.49 -9.76 8.53
CA CYS A 69 -21.15 -9.90 9.07
C CYS A 69 -21.15 -10.47 10.49
N GLY A 70 -22.20 -10.19 11.28
CA GLY A 70 -22.41 -10.79 12.60
C GLY A 70 -22.82 -12.26 12.63
N ASP A 71 -23.23 -12.84 11.49
CA ASP A 71 -23.71 -14.23 11.44
C ASP A 71 -22.64 -15.22 10.98
N LEU A 72 -21.44 -14.75 10.65
CA LEU A 72 -20.29 -15.61 10.40
C LEU A 72 -19.81 -16.27 11.70
N GLY A 73 -19.67 -17.59 11.73
CA GLY A 73 -19.17 -18.34 12.89
C GLY A 73 -20.18 -19.32 13.49
N VAL A 74 -19.79 -19.95 14.61
CA VAL A 74 -20.57 -21.03 15.26
C VAL A 74 -20.79 -20.69 16.74
N GLY A 75 -22.04 -20.82 17.20
CA GLY A 75 -22.40 -20.59 18.60
C GLY A 75 -22.20 -19.15 19.04
N SER A 76 -21.50 -18.95 20.17
CA SER A 76 -21.21 -17.63 20.76
C SER A 76 -19.99 -16.93 20.15
N LEU A 77 -19.24 -17.59 19.27
CA LEU A 77 -18.06 -17.04 18.59
C LEU A 77 -18.46 -16.37 17.26
N LYS A 78 -19.17 -15.24 17.37
CA LYS A 78 -19.58 -14.41 16.24
C LYS A 78 -18.77 -13.11 16.20
N PRO A 79 -18.23 -12.68 15.05
CA PRO A 79 -17.46 -11.45 14.94
C PRO A 79 -18.39 -10.23 15.02
N LYS A 80 -17.94 -9.19 15.70
CA LYS A 80 -18.67 -7.91 15.79
C LYS A 80 -18.52 -7.06 14.53
N ALA A 81 -17.47 -7.32 13.75
CA ALA A 81 -17.19 -6.66 12.48
C ALA A 81 -16.19 -7.48 11.65
N ILE A 82 -16.17 -7.21 10.34
CA ILE A 82 -15.20 -7.76 9.39
C ILE A 82 -14.56 -6.60 8.64
N GLY A 83 -13.24 -6.53 8.68
CA GLY A 83 -12.45 -5.49 8.02
C GLY A 83 -11.74 -6.04 6.78
N VAL A 84 -11.67 -5.22 5.73
CA VAL A 84 -10.83 -5.45 4.55
C VAL A 84 -10.08 -4.15 4.27
N ASP A 85 -8.77 -4.22 4.08
CA ASP A 85 -7.92 -3.07 3.78
C ASP A 85 -7.16 -3.32 2.48
N LEU A 86 -7.41 -2.48 1.48
CA LEU A 86 -6.69 -2.49 0.22
C LEU A 86 -5.66 -1.37 0.21
N SER A 87 -4.47 -1.63 -0.31
CA SER A 87 -3.44 -0.60 -0.49
C SER A 87 -2.80 -0.69 -1.87
N PHE A 88 -2.44 0.46 -2.42
CA PHE A 88 -1.69 0.58 -3.66
C PHE A 88 -0.71 1.74 -3.59
N GLN A 89 0.51 1.51 -4.06
CA GLN A 89 1.60 2.48 -4.03
C GLN A 89 2.40 2.45 -5.32
N ALA A 90 2.85 3.62 -5.77
CA ALA A 90 3.83 3.78 -6.83
C ALA A 90 5.15 4.25 -6.21
N ALA A 91 6.21 3.47 -6.40
CA ALA A 91 7.56 3.75 -5.96
C ALA A 91 8.36 4.28 -7.17
N LEU A 92 8.58 5.59 -7.19
CA LEU A 92 9.20 6.34 -8.28
C LEU A 92 10.67 6.58 -7.94
N TYR A 93 11.56 5.78 -8.53
CA TYR A 93 12.99 5.96 -8.37
C TYR A 93 13.47 7.07 -9.31
N GLU A 94 14.30 7.97 -8.81
CA GLU A 94 14.97 8.96 -9.65
C GLU A 94 15.95 8.27 -10.59
N ASP A 95 16.07 8.81 -11.82
CA ASP A 95 17.02 8.34 -12.81
C ASP A 95 18.44 8.40 -12.21
N ARG A 96 19.16 7.28 -12.24
CA ARG A 96 20.51 7.17 -11.68
C ARG A 96 21.50 6.71 -12.74
N THR A 97 22.58 7.46 -12.92
CA THR A 97 23.75 7.02 -13.69
C THR A 97 24.79 6.45 -12.74
N VAL A 98 25.07 5.15 -12.87
CA VAL A 98 26.09 4.42 -12.11
C VAL A 98 27.38 4.43 -12.90
N SER A 99 28.48 4.81 -12.25
CA SER A 99 29.82 4.78 -12.84
C SER A 99 30.88 4.30 -11.86
N GLY A 100 31.85 3.51 -12.34
CA GLY A 100 32.96 3.05 -11.49
C GLY A 100 32.55 1.92 -10.55
N ASN A 101 31.61 1.09 -10.95
CA ASN A 101 31.28 -0.14 -10.22
C ASN A 101 32.45 -1.13 -10.23
N ARG A 102 32.55 -1.99 -9.20
CA ARG A 102 33.50 -3.12 -9.18
C ARG A 102 33.32 -4.08 -10.35
N ASN A 103 32.11 -4.22 -10.85
CA ASN A 103 31.79 -4.92 -12.07
C ASN A 103 31.38 -3.90 -13.16
N PRO A 104 32.28 -3.49 -14.07
CA PRO A 104 31.98 -2.46 -15.07
C PRO A 104 30.80 -2.77 -16.00
N THR A 105 30.34 -4.02 -16.07
CA THR A 105 29.18 -4.39 -16.89
C THR A 105 27.86 -3.83 -16.33
N VAL A 106 27.85 -3.31 -15.10
CA VAL A 106 26.67 -2.68 -14.48
C VAL A 106 26.71 -1.15 -14.55
N ASP A 107 27.78 -0.56 -15.09
CA ASP A 107 27.82 0.89 -15.30
C ASP A 107 26.78 1.27 -16.38
N GLY A 108 25.98 2.30 -16.11
CA GLY A 108 24.86 2.64 -16.97
C GLY A 108 23.84 3.55 -16.31
N THR A 109 22.79 3.90 -17.05
CA THR A 109 21.66 4.70 -16.54
C THR A 109 20.47 3.79 -16.28
N TYR A 110 19.97 3.84 -15.04
CA TYR A 110 18.87 3.03 -14.56
C TYR A 110 17.63 3.88 -14.36
N ARG A 111 16.49 3.35 -14.84
CA ARG A 111 15.17 3.96 -14.72
C ARG A 111 14.22 2.90 -14.19
N THR A 112 13.69 3.13 -13.00
CA THR A 112 12.88 2.12 -12.30
C THR A 112 11.62 2.73 -11.74
N THR A 113 10.51 2.02 -11.91
CA THR A 113 9.25 2.31 -11.22
C THR A 113 8.67 1.00 -10.75
N LEU A 114 8.25 0.94 -9.49
CA LEU A 114 7.57 -0.24 -8.94
C LEU A 114 6.15 0.12 -8.54
N TYR A 115 5.21 -0.78 -8.84
CA TYR A 115 3.85 -0.71 -8.36
C TYR A 115 3.63 -1.83 -7.34
N LEU A 116 3.17 -1.45 -6.15
CA LEU A 116 3.01 -2.34 -5.01
C LEU A 116 1.54 -2.33 -4.60
N GLY A 117 0.92 -3.51 -4.47
CA GLY A 117 -0.45 -3.65 -4.01
C GLY A 117 -0.57 -4.73 -2.93
N SER A 118 -1.50 -4.53 -2.01
CA SER A 118 -1.84 -5.52 -0.96
C SER A 118 -3.33 -5.46 -0.62
N GLY A 119 -3.88 -6.56 -0.11
CA GLY A 119 -5.27 -6.69 0.32
C GLY A 119 -5.48 -7.80 1.34
#